data_AF-A0A813L689-F1
#
_entry.id   AF-A0A813L689-F1
#
_cell.length_a   1.000
_cell.length_b   1.000
_cell.length_c   1.000
_cell.angle_alpha   90.00
_cell.angle_beta   90.00
_cell.angle_gamma   90.00
#
_symmetry.space_group_name_H-M   'P 1'
#
loop_
_entity.id
_entity.type
_entity.pdbx_description
1 polymer ?
#
loop_
_entity_poly.entity_id
_entity_poly.type
_entity_poly.pdbx_seq_one_letter_code
_entity_poly.pdbx_strand_id
1 'polypeptide(L)'
;MSHWMFLKTKRSYPMQAFPVARFGVLRNMVLGRYATSRLGINDTVYGFRPTLHWYSPYLGYGEQWRCTLLLPTKSFQLAWLADMPFEDWRRRPVSIYFRGNPRQVWGRRGDDLRDKAKPLMSVIPGANILGGGKVPAETYAEELQSSKFCLILQSDDPQISRFYDALAAGCIPVVVNDEFLLNAAPFADRLNYLGFALHIPESQFSDFPALVMHLTYNMQEARLRSMLAALLEARQILLWSHPQSRTAAWALSEASHTCSHD
;
A
#
# COMPACT_ATOMS: atom_id res chain seq x y z
N MET A 1 -39.10 -24.42 0.23
CA MET A 1 -38.04 -24.82 1.19
C MET A 1 -36.69 -24.45 0.60
N SER A 2 -36.30 -23.18 0.73
CA SER A 2 -35.06 -22.66 0.16
C SER A 2 -33.96 -22.76 1.21
N HIS A 3 -32.94 -23.55 0.92
CA HIS A 3 -31.79 -23.78 1.79
C HIS A 3 -30.96 -22.50 1.95
N TRP A 4 -30.74 -22.10 3.20
CA TRP A 4 -29.77 -21.08 3.60
C TRP A 4 -28.39 -21.75 3.74
N MET A 5 -27.41 -21.32 2.96
CA MET A 5 -26.02 -21.74 3.14
C MET A 5 -25.31 -20.71 4.03
N PHE A 6 -25.23 -21.01 5.32
CA PHE A 6 -24.44 -20.25 6.29
C PHE A 6 -22.95 -20.53 6.08
N LEU A 7 -22.17 -19.52 5.71
CA LEU A 7 -20.73 -19.53 5.92
C LEU A 7 -20.43 -19.07 7.36
N LYS A 8 -20.17 -20.04 8.24
CA LYS A 8 -19.62 -19.83 9.58
C LYS A 8 -18.18 -19.32 9.46
N THR A 9 -17.90 -18.12 9.97
CA THR A 9 -16.64 -17.87 10.70
C THR A 9 -16.89 -16.94 11.89
N LYS A 10 -16.55 -17.45 13.07
CA LYS A 10 -16.58 -16.78 14.37
C LYS A 10 -15.60 -15.59 14.41
N ARG A 11 -16.13 -14.38 14.57
CA ARG A 11 -15.67 -13.28 15.46
C ARG A 11 -16.40 -12.01 15.02
N SER A 12 -17.37 -11.60 15.83
CA SER A 12 -18.17 -10.40 15.68
C SER A 12 -17.31 -9.16 15.91
N TYR A 13 -16.77 -8.61 14.84
CA TYR A 13 -16.46 -7.18 14.77
C TYR A 13 -17.70 -6.46 14.24
N PRO A 14 -18.01 -5.24 14.70
CA PRO A 14 -19.08 -4.45 14.11
C PRO A 14 -18.64 -4.08 12.69
N MET A 15 -18.97 -4.94 11.72
CA MET A 15 -18.93 -4.56 10.31
C MET A 15 -19.89 -3.38 10.16
N GLN A 16 -19.36 -2.21 9.80
CA GLN A 16 -20.20 -1.18 9.20
C GLN A 16 -20.82 -1.80 7.94
N ALA A 17 -22.07 -2.21 8.05
CA ALA A 17 -22.78 -2.90 7.01
C ALA A 17 -22.97 -1.95 5.81
N PHE A 18 -22.80 -2.49 4.60
CA PHE A 18 -23.16 -1.79 3.38
C PHE A 18 -24.65 -1.37 3.47
N PRO A 19 -25.00 -0.09 3.22
CA PRO A 19 -26.39 0.33 3.29
C PRO A 19 -27.23 -0.48 2.31
N VAL A 20 -28.29 -1.15 2.81
CA VAL A 20 -29.16 -2.04 2.01
C VAL A 20 -29.74 -1.31 0.78
N ALA A 21 -30.03 0.00 0.91
CA ALA A 21 -30.50 0.83 -0.20
C ALA A 21 -29.50 1.02 -1.35
N ARG A 22 -28.21 0.71 -1.15
CA ARG A 22 -27.15 0.83 -2.18
C ARG A 22 -26.65 -0.53 -2.70
N PHE A 23 -27.30 -1.64 -2.34
CA PHE A 23 -26.97 -2.97 -2.86
C PHE A 23 -27.09 -3.08 -4.39
N GLY A 24 -27.94 -2.26 -5.01
CA GLY A 24 -28.07 -2.20 -6.47
C GLY A 24 -26.76 -1.79 -7.17
N VAL A 25 -25.93 -0.97 -6.51
CA VAL A 25 -24.61 -0.56 -7.02
C VAL A 25 -23.67 -1.76 -7.07
N LEU A 26 -23.72 -2.65 -6.08
CA LEU A 26 -22.88 -3.85 -6.02
C LEU A 26 -23.28 -4.94 -7.02
N ARG A 27 -24.52 -4.89 -7.55
CA ARG A 27 -25.07 -5.96 -8.39
C ARG A 27 -24.30 -6.15 -9.71
N ASN A 28 -23.53 -5.14 -10.13
CA ASN A 28 -22.74 -5.10 -11.36
C ASN A 28 -21.25 -4.80 -11.11
N MET A 29 -20.76 -4.96 -9.87
CA MET A 29 -19.35 -4.67 -9.52
C MET A 29 -18.56 -5.96 -9.30
N VAL A 30 -17.33 -6.00 -9.81
CA VAL A 30 -16.32 -6.97 -9.37
C VAL A 30 -15.51 -6.32 -8.26
N LEU A 31 -15.70 -6.78 -7.03
CA LEU A 31 -14.81 -6.48 -5.91
C LEU A 31 -13.58 -7.39 -6.01
N GLY A 32 -12.63 -7.01 -6.85
CA GLY A 32 -11.36 -7.72 -7.01
C GLY A 32 -10.37 -7.34 -5.91
N ARG A 33 -9.85 -8.33 -5.18
CA ARG A 33 -8.52 -8.22 -4.58
C ARG A 33 -7.53 -8.32 -5.74
N TYR A 34 -6.54 -7.43 -5.84
CA TYR A 34 -5.45 -7.52 -6.84
C TYR A 34 -4.54 -8.73 -6.57
N ALA A 35 -5.10 -9.93 -6.45
CA ALA A 35 -4.40 -11.15 -6.09
C ALA A 35 -4.02 -11.89 -7.37
N THR A 36 -2.90 -11.52 -7.97
CA THR A 36 -2.19 -12.40 -8.91
C THR A 36 -1.55 -13.54 -8.11
N SER A 37 -2.35 -14.47 -7.59
CA SER A 37 -1.82 -15.71 -7.04
C SER A 37 -2.83 -16.85 -7.22
N ARG A 38 -2.61 -17.59 -8.32
CA ARG A 38 -3.24 -18.88 -8.70
C ARG A 38 -4.74 -18.84 -8.96
N LEU A 39 -5.10 -18.35 -10.15
CA LEU A 39 -6.33 -18.77 -10.83
C LEU A 39 -6.01 -20.01 -11.67
N GLY A 40 -6.93 -20.97 -11.74
CA GLY A 40 -6.77 -22.15 -12.58
C GLY A 40 -6.71 -21.74 -14.06
N ILE A 41 -6.04 -22.52 -14.91
CA ILE A 41 -5.80 -22.23 -16.34
C ILE A 41 -7.10 -21.97 -17.15
N ASN A 42 -8.30 -22.16 -16.57
CA ASN A 42 -9.60 -22.02 -17.24
C ASN A 42 -10.61 -21.08 -16.54
N ASP A 43 -10.22 -20.33 -15.51
CA ASP A 43 -11.16 -19.41 -14.87
C ASP A 43 -11.34 -18.14 -15.71
N THR A 44 -12.60 -17.81 -16.05
CA THR A 44 -12.91 -16.54 -16.73
C THR A 44 -12.69 -15.39 -15.76
N VAL A 45 -11.70 -14.54 -16.04
CA VAL A 45 -11.36 -13.38 -15.23
C VAL A 45 -12.05 -12.15 -15.78
N TYR A 46 -12.45 -11.30 -14.86
CA TYR A 46 -13.34 -10.21 -15.09
C TYR A 46 -12.65 -8.94 -14.58
N GLY A 47 -11.95 -8.20 -15.47
CA GLY A 47 -11.10 -7.06 -15.12
C GLY A 47 -10.10 -6.59 -16.22
N PHE A 48 -9.43 -5.45 -15.97
CA PHE A 48 -8.80 -4.47 -16.90
C PHE A 48 -7.63 -4.93 -17.81
N ARG A 49 -7.41 -4.20 -18.93
CA ARG A 49 -6.21 -4.22 -19.81
C ARG A 49 -5.28 -3.04 -19.50
N PRO A 50 -4.12 -3.21 -18.84
CA PRO A 50 -3.17 -2.12 -18.69
C PRO A 50 -2.37 -1.93 -20.00
N THR A 51 -2.40 -0.73 -20.58
CA THR A 51 -1.42 -0.34 -21.58
C THR A 51 -0.05 -0.12 -20.92
N LEU A 52 0.93 -0.77 -21.51
CA LEU A 52 2.40 -0.70 -21.36
C LEU A 52 3.04 -1.31 -20.09
N HIS A 53 3.44 -2.58 -20.31
CA HIS A 53 4.81 -3.10 -20.12
C HIS A 53 5.21 -3.75 -18.78
N TRP A 54 5.23 -5.10 -18.84
CA TRP A 54 6.14 -6.02 -18.14
C TRP A 54 5.85 -6.47 -16.70
N TYR A 55 4.62 -6.85 -16.36
CA TYR A 55 4.40 -7.58 -15.10
C TYR A 55 3.55 -8.85 -15.26
N SER A 56 4.22 -9.99 -15.00
CA SER A 56 3.68 -11.35 -14.83
C SER A 56 3.16 -12.11 -16.06
N PRO A 57 3.65 -13.34 -16.34
CA PRO A 57 3.06 -14.25 -17.34
C PRO A 57 1.67 -14.80 -16.94
N TYR A 58 1.14 -14.41 -15.77
CA TYR A 58 -0.19 -14.79 -15.28
C TYR A 58 -1.27 -13.71 -15.45
N LEU A 59 -1.04 -12.73 -16.33
CA LEU A 59 -2.08 -11.81 -16.77
C LEU A 59 -3.10 -12.57 -17.63
N GLY A 60 -4.20 -12.99 -17.00
CA GLY A 60 -5.39 -13.41 -17.72
C GLY A 60 -6.00 -12.21 -18.44
N TYR A 61 -6.26 -12.35 -19.74
CA TYR A 61 -7.07 -11.40 -20.49
C TYR A 61 -8.51 -11.50 -19.99
N GLY A 62 -9.00 -10.47 -19.31
CA GLY A 62 -10.41 -10.37 -18.92
C GLY A 62 -11.23 -9.55 -19.91
N GLU A 63 -12.54 -9.80 -19.94
CA GLU A 63 -13.51 -8.93 -20.63
C GLU A 63 -13.53 -7.53 -19.99
N GLN A 64 -13.89 -6.49 -20.74
CA GLN A 64 -14.04 -5.13 -20.20
C GLN A 64 -15.25 -5.07 -19.26
N TRP A 65 -15.01 -4.75 -17.99
CA TRP A 65 -16.07 -4.51 -17.01
C TRP A 65 -16.55 -3.08 -17.08
N ARG A 66 -17.86 -2.88 -16.94
CA ARG A 66 -18.52 -1.56 -17.00
C ARG A 66 -17.94 -0.56 -16.00
N CYS A 67 -17.41 -1.03 -14.87
CA CYS A 67 -16.70 -0.22 -13.88
C CYS A 67 -15.67 -1.06 -13.11
N THR A 68 -14.44 -0.55 -12.97
CA THR A 68 -13.38 -1.15 -12.14
C THR A 68 -12.92 -0.13 -11.10
N LEU A 69 -12.77 -0.55 -9.84
CA LEU A 69 -12.27 0.30 -8.76
C LEU A 69 -10.94 -0.19 -8.22
N LEU A 70 -10.05 0.76 -7.92
CA LEU A 70 -8.87 0.53 -7.11
C LEU A 70 -9.22 0.81 -5.64
N LEU A 71 -9.08 -0.19 -4.76
CA LEU A 71 -9.38 -0.07 -3.34
C LEU A 71 -8.14 -0.34 -2.48
N PRO A 72 -8.06 0.24 -1.26
CA PRO A 72 -6.97 -0.04 -0.34
C PRO A 72 -6.83 -1.52 -0.01
N THR A 73 -5.59 -2.00 0.06
CA THR A 73 -5.28 -3.34 0.56
C THR A 73 -5.29 -3.34 2.09
N LYS A 74 -5.57 -4.51 2.70
CA LYS A 74 -5.42 -4.67 4.16
C LYS A 74 -3.94 -4.71 4.54
N SER A 75 -3.56 -3.88 5.51
CA SER A 75 -2.24 -3.96 6.13
C SER A 75 -2.06 -5.27 6.91
N PHE A 76 -0.80 -5.63 7.14
CA PHE A 76 -0.42 -6.65 8.09
C PHE A 76 -0.96 -6.31 9.49
N GLN A 77 -1.58 -7.29 10.14
CA GLN A 77 -2.36 -7.05 11.36
C GLN A 77 -1.52 -6.50 12.52
N LEU A 78 -0.28 -6.98 12.68
CA LEU A 78 0.60 -6.52 13.76
C LEU A 78 1.34 -5.22 13.43
N ALA A 79 1.27 -4.72 12.19
CA ALA A 79 1.86 -3.43 11.84
C ALA A 79 1.13 -2.26 12.51
N TRP A 80 -0.14 -2.44 12.92
CA TRP A 80 -0.95 -1.38 13.52
C TRP A 80 -0.32 -0.82 14.81
N LEU A 81 -0.09 0.48 14.83
CA LEU A 81 0.36 1.25 15.98
C LEU A 81 -0.59 2.42 16.23
N ALA A 82 -0.93 2.74 17.47
CA ALA A 82 -1.74 3.93 17.74
C ALA A 82 -1.06 5.22 17.24
N ASP A 83 -1.87 6.22 16.88
CA ASP A 83 -1.37 7.54 16.52
C ASP A 83 -0.54 8.12 17.67
N MET A 84 0.57 8.78 17.34
CA MET A 84 1.50 9.32 18.33
C MET A 84 1.88 10.76 18.01
N PRO A 85 2.19 11.57 19.05
CA PRO A 85 2.74 12.90 18.86
C PRO A 85 4.02 12.91 18.04
N PHE A 86 4.26 14.03 17.34
CA PHE A 86 5.47 14.19 16.52
C PHE A 86 6.77 13.97 17.29
N GLU A 87 6.85 14.38 18.56
CA GLU A 87 8.06 14.17 19.36
C GLU A 87 8.38 12.70 19.61
N ASP A 88 7.35 11.87 19.82
CA ASP A 88 7.52 10.42 19.98
C ASP A 88 7.93 9.79 18.65
N TRP A 89 7.26 10.19 17.56
CA TRP A 89 7.61 9.74 16.22
C TRP A 89 9.06 10.09 15.84
N ARG A 90 9.51 11.31 16.19
CA ARG A 90 10.88 11.77 15.92
C ARG A 90 11.94 11.02 16.74
N ARG A 91 11.58 10.44 17.89
CA ARG A 91 12.49 9.63 18.72
C ARG A 91 12.69 8.20 18.22
N ARG A 92 11.94 7.77 17.20
CA ARG A 92 12.11 6.43 16.60
C ARG A 92 13.56 6.17 16.18
N PRO A 93 14.14 5.01 16.54
CA PRO A 93 15.56 4.74 16.34
C PRO A 93 15.93 4.45 14.88
N VAL A 94 15.00 3.89 14.09
CA VAL A 94 15.25 3.56 12.69
C VAL A 94 14.86 4.75 11.82
N SER A 95 15.82 5.26 11.05
CA SER A 95 15.60 6.40 10.18
C SER A 95 14.89 6.01 8.89
N ILE A 96 15.43 5.06 8.15
CA ILE A 96 14.89 4.55 6.89
C ILE A 96 14.84 3.03 6.96
N TYR A 97 13.69 2.45 6.68
CA TYR A 97 13.48 1.01 6.73
C TYR A 97 13.09 0.43 5.38
N PHE A 98 13.67 -0.73 5.07
CA PHE A 98 13.23 -1.60 3.98
C PHE A 98 13.49 -3.05 4.35
N ARG A 99 12.55 -3.95 4.01
CA ARG A 99 12.77 -5.39 4.03
C ARG A 99 12.20 -6.03 2.78
N GLY A 100 13.03 -6.71 2.00
CA GLY A 100 12.61 -7.34 0.75
C GLY A 100 13.64 -8.29 0.17
N ASN A 101 13.18 -9.36 -0.47
CA ASN A 101 14.05 -10.36 -1.09
C ASN A 101 14.60 -9.83 -2.43
N PRO A 102 15.94 -9.79 -2.63
CA PRO A 102 16.53 -9.50 -3.93
C PRO A 102 16.46 -10.68 -4.92
N ARG A 103 16.03 -11.87 -4.48
CA ARG A 103 15.93 -13.06 -5.33
C ARG A 103 14.50 -13.51 -5.49
N GLN A 104 14.10 -13.67 -6.75
CA GLN A 104 12.80 -14.12 -7.24
C GLN A 104 11.71 -13.06 -7.17
N VAL A 105 11.72 -12.19 -8.17
CA VAL A 105 10.48 -11.58 -8.62
C VAL A 105 10.56 -11.38 -10.15
N TRP A 106 9.53 -11.88 -10.85
CA TRP A 106 9.19 -11.71 -12.25
C TRP A 106 9.06 -10.22 -12.68
N GLY A 107 10.19 -9.49 -12.68
CA GLY A 107 10.25 -8.10 -13.12
C GLY A 107 11.65 -7.53 -12.92
N ARG A 108 12.42 -7.38 -14.01
CA ARG A 108 13.85 -6.99 -13.97
C ARG A 108 14.14 -5.62 -13.32
N ARG A 109 13.14 -4.74 -13.14
CA ARG A 109 13.32 -3.37 -12.62
C ARG A 109 13.36 -3.29 -11.09
N GLY A 110 12.57 -4.11 -10.39
CA GLY A 110 12.48 -4.06 -8.93
C GLY A 110 13.75 -4.54 -8.21
N ASP A 111 14.53 -5.42 -8.84
CA ASP A 111 15.78 -5.94 -8.29
C ASP A 111 16.91 -4.89 -8.32
N ASP A 112 17.00 -4.08 -9.38
CA ASP A 112 18.01 -3.02 -9.52
C ASP A 112 17.88 -1.95 -8.41
N LEU A 113 16.66 -1.46 -8.17
CA LEU A 113 16.42 -0.46 -7.11
C LEU A 113 16.72 -1.01 -5.71
N ARG A 114 16.44 -2.30 -5.46
CA ARG A 114 16.74 -2.95 -4.16
C ARG A 114 18.24 -3.08 -3.95
N ASP A 115 18.97 -3.45 -4.99
CA ASP A 115 20.42 -3.54 -4.92
C ASP A 115 21.06 -2.17 -4.67
N LYS A 116 20.52 -1.12 -5.29
CA LYS A 116 20.92 0.28 -5.07
C LYS A 116 20.55 0.81 -3.68
N ALA A 117 19.56 0.23 -3.01
CA ALA A 117 19.20 0.59 -1.64
C ALA A 117 20.15 -0.02 -0.59
N LYS A 118 20.79 -1.17 -0.85
CA LYS A 118 21.64 -1.86 0.15
C LYS A 118 22.77 -0.98 0.71
N PRO A 119 23.53 -0.20 -0.10
CA PRO A 119 24.59 0.66 0.42
C PRO A 119 24.10 1.78 1.34
N LEU A 120 22.80 2.08 1.38
CA LEU A 120 22.28 3.15 2.24
C LEU A 120 22.51 2.88 3.72
N MET A 121 22.62 1.61 4.16
CA MET A 121 22.93 1.27 5.55
C MET A 121 24.29 1.82 6.03
N SER A 122 25.28 1.94 5.15
CA SER A 122 26.59 2.47 5.51
C SER A 122 26.70 4.00 5.41
N VAL A 123 25.73 4.65 4.75
CA VAL A 123 25.77 6.08 4.43
C VAL A 123 24.76 6.88 5.24
N ILE A 124 23.59 6.31 5.54
CA ILE A 124 22.51 6.99 6.24
C ILE A 124 22.44 6.49 7.69
N PRO A 125 22.66 7.37 8.69
CA PRO A 125 22.60 6.99 10.09
C PRO A 125 21.23 6.39 10.48
N GLY A 126 21.26 5.22 11.11
CA GLY A 126 20.06 4.52 11.56
C GLY A 126 19.22 3.88 10.44
N ALA A 127 19.74 3.82 9.21
CA ALA A 127 19.07 3.11 8.13
C ALA A 127 19.15 1.59 8.36
N ASN A 128 18.05 0.90 8.10
CA ASN A 128 17.87 -0.53 8.27
C ASN A 128 17.31 -1.13 6.98
N ILE A 129 18.20 -1.45 6.03
CA ILE A 129 17.85 -1.96 4.69
C ILE A 129 18.18 -3.44 4.62
N LEU A 130 17.21 -4.26 4.98
CA LEU A 130 17.40 -5.69 5.20
C LEU A 130 17.09 -6.50 3.94
N GLY A 131 18.06 -7.34 3.58
CA GLY A 131 17.87 -8.35 2.55
C GLY A 131 16.79 -9.37 2.91
N GLY A 132 16.34 -10.12 1.91
CA GLY A 132 15.23 -11.08 2.02
C GLY A 132 15.34 -12.07 3.17
N GLY A 133 14.18 -12.50 3.65
CA GLY A 133 14.01 -13.55 4.64
C GLY A 133 12.65 -13.43 5.30
N LYS A 134 11.94 -14.56 5.48
CA LYS A 134 10.78 -14.58 6.38
C LYS A 134 11.31 -14.42 7.80
N VAL A 135 11.01 -13.31 8.43
CA VAL A 135 11.22 -13.12 9.87
C VAL A 135 9.93 -13.46 10.62
N PRO A 136 10.01 -13.69 11.94
CA PRO A 136 8.82 -13.74 12.78
C PRO A 136 7.95 -12.49 12.57
N ALA A 137 6.65 -12.69 12.71
CA ALA A 137 5.65 -11.66 12.41
C ALA A 137 5.81 -10.44 13.34
N GLU A 138 6.22 -10.71 14.58
CA GLU A 138 6.50 -9.76 15.65
C GLU A 138 7.74 -8.93 15.32
N THR A 139 8.82 -9.57 14.84
CA THR A 139 10.05 -8.88 14.43
C THR A 139 9.77 -7.90 13.29
N TYR A 140 8.99 -8.30 12.28
CA TYR A 140 8.60 -7.41 11.20
C TYR A 140 7.75 -6.22 11.70
N ALA A 141 6.83 -6.47 12.63
CA ALA A 141 6.04 -5.40 13.25
C ALA A 141 6.92 -4.41 14.04
N GLU A 142 7.85 -4.90 14.87
CA GLU A 142 8.77 -4.06 15.64
C GLU A 142 9.65 -3.19 14.74
N GLU A 143 10.16 -3.76 13.65
CA GLU A 143 10.92 -3.03 12.66
C GLU A 143 10.12 -1.89 12.02
N LEU A 144 8.87 -2.16 11.59
CA LEU A 144 7.99 -1.12 11.04
C LEU A 144 7.67 -0.03 12.07
N GLN A 145 7.28 -0.42 13.28
CA GLN A 145 6.81 0.49 14.33
C GLN A 145 7.93 1.38 14.87
N SER A 146 9.18 0.92 14.83
CA SER A 146 10.37 1.67 15.24
C SER A 146 10.96 2.55 14.13
N SER A 147 10.34 2.62 12.95
CA SER A 147 10.84 3.31 11.77
C SER A 147 10.15 4.64 11.50
N LYS A 148 10.93 5.66 11.10
CA LYS A 148 10.40 6.97 10.67
C LYS A 148 9.92 6.91 9.23
N PHE A 149 10.80 6.48 8.33
CA PHE A 149 10.52 6.36 6.90
C PHE A 149 10.54 4.91 6.46
N CYS A 150 9.61 4.54 5.60
CA CYS A 150 9.50 3.20 5.05
C CYS A 150 9.63 3.29 3.54
N LEU A 151 10.70 2.71 3.01
CA LEU A 151 10.99 2.71 1.59
C LEU A 151 10.06 1.73 0.88
N ILE A 152 9.33 2.23 -0.11
CA ILE A 152 8.39 1.47 -0.93
C ILE A 152 8.96 1.43 -2.34
N LEU A 153 9.82 0.44 -2.57
CA LEU A 153 10.41 0.20 -3.89
C LEU A 153 9.44 -0.58 -4.78
N GLN A 154 9.52 -0.35 -6.09
CA GLN A 154 8.82 -1.17 -7.07
C GLN A 154 9.04 -2.67 -6.79
N SER A 155 7.94 -3.42 -6.84
CA SER A 155 7.93 -4.84 -6.54
C SER A 155 6.82 -5.52 -7.32
N ASP A 156 6.96 -6.80 -7.60
CA ASP A 156 5.87 -7.61 -8.18
C ASP A 156 4.76 -7.92 -7.17
N ASP A 157 4.69 -7.18 -6.07
CA ASP A 157 3.47 -7.11 -5.30
C ASP A 157 2.58 -6.02 -5.91
N PRO A 158 1.63 -6.37 -6.81
CA PRO A 158 0.72 -5.40 -7.39
C PRO A 158 -0.18 -4.73 -6.35
N GLN A 159 -0.27 -5.26 -5.13
CA GLN A 159 -1.05 -4.67 -4.03
C GLN A 159 -0.26 -3.66 -3.20
N ILE A 160 1.07 -3.56 -3.42
CA ILE A 160 2.00 -2.71 -2.67
C ILE A 160 1.70 -2.78 -1.15
N SER A 161 1.59 -4.00 -0.62
CA SER A 161 1.19 -4.26 0.77
C SER A 161 2.06 -3.49 1.78
N ARG A 162 3.36 -3.36 1.49
CA ARG A 162 4.32 -2.58 2.28
C ARG A 162 3.91 -1.13 2.48
N PHE A 163 3.21 -0.53 1.52
CA PHE A 163 2.70 0.84 1.66
C PHE A 163 1.67 0.90 2.79
N TYR A 164 0.70 -0.01 2.79
CA TYR A 164 -0.33 -0.08 3.83
C TYR A 164 0.24 -0.51 5.19
N ASP A 165 1.28 -1.35 5.20
CA ASP A 165 2.03 -1.68 6.42
C ASP A 165 2.73 -0.45 7.02
N ALA A 166 3.36 0.37 6.17
CA ALA A 166 3.98 1.62 6.59
C ALA A 166 2.94 2.59 7.18
N LEU A 167 1.79 2.75 6.51
CA LEU A 167 0.67 3.53 7.04
C LEU A 167 0.21 3.01 8.41
N ALA A 168 0.05 1.70 8.55
CA ALA A 168 -0.40 1.08 9.80
C ALA A 168 0.57 1.31 10.97
N ALA A 169 1.87 1.39 10.69
CA ALA A 169 2.91 1.68 11.67
C ALA A 169 3.17 3.17 11.92
N GLY A 170 2.45 4.07 11.23
CA GLY A 170 2.72 5.52 11.27
C GLY A 170 4.10 5.88 10.69
N CYS A 171 4.63 5.04 9.81
CA CYS A 171 5.89 5.23 9.11
C CYS A 171 5.62 6.01 7.82
N ILE A 172 6.29 7.15 7.60
CA ILE A 172 6.09 7.98 6.40
C ILE A 172 6.58 7.20 5.17
N PRO A 173 5.72 6.90 4.19
CA PRO A 173 6.14 6.16 3.00
C PRO A 173 7.08 6.99 2.12
N VAL A 174 8.13 6.34 1.62
CA VAL A 174 9.06 6.86 0.62
C VAL A 174 8.93 6.00 -0.62
N VAL A 175 8.10 6.43 -1.56
CA VAL A 175 7.71 5.69 -2.75
C VAL A 175 8.71 5.93 -3.87
N VAL A 176 9.35 4.86 -4.32
CA VAL A 176 10.22 4.80 -5.51
C VAL A 176 9.56 3.85 -6.51
N ASN A 177 8.55 4.36 -7.18
CA ASN A 177 7.75 3.66 -8.19
C ASN A 177 7.02 4.72 -9.02
N ASP A 178 7.42 4.87 -10.29
CA ASP A 178 6.91 5.91 -11.18
C ASP A 178 5.41 5.70 -11.52
N GLU A 179 4.92 4.47 -11.38
CA GLU A 179 3.55 4.09 -11.71
C GLU A 179 2.60 4.11 -10.49
N PHE A 180 3.12 4.32 -9.28
CA PHE A 180 2.35 4.15 -8.04
C PHE A 180 1.03 4.94 -8.02
N LEU A 181 1.07 6.21 -8.41
CA LEU A 181 -0.12 7.07 -8.39
C LEU A 181 -1.16 6.64 -9.43
N LEU A 182 -0.75 5.94 -10.48
CA LEU A 182 -1.63 5.48 -11.55
C LEU A 182 -2.25 4.12 -11.24
N ASN A 183 -1.51 3.22 -10.59
CA ASN A 183 -1.92 1.81 -10.46
C ASN A 183 -2.18 1.34 -9.02
N ALA A 184 -1.73 2.06 -8.01
CA ALA A 184 -1.74 1.58 -6.61
C ALA A 184 -2.19 2.63 -5.56
N ALA A 185 -2.54 3.84 -5.99
CA ALA A 185 -3.06 4.91 -5.15
C ALA A 185 -4.60 5.01 -5.24
N PRO A 186 -5.37 4.27 -4.41
CA PRO A 186 -6.83 4.43 -4.36
C PRO A 186 -7.22 5.86 -3.98
N PHE A 187 -8.29 6.37 -4.59
CA PHE A 187 -8.82 7.72 -4.33
C PHE A 187 -7.85 8.86 -4.68
N ALA A 188 -6.88 8.64 -5.56
CA ALA A 188 -5.84 9.63 -5.93
C ALA A 188 -6.42 10.99 -6.38
N ASP A 189 -7.61 11.01 -6.98
CA ASP A 189 -8.28 12.24 -7.41
C ASP A 189 -8.74 13.14 -6.25
N ARG A 190 -8.89 12.57 -5.04
CA ARG A 190 -9.45 13.25 -3.86
C ARG A 190 -8.56 13.20 -2.63
N LEU A 191 -7.59 12.29 -2.59
CA LEU A 191 -6.63 12.14 -1.51
C LEU A 191 -5.25 12.62 -1.94
N ASN A 192 -4.71 13.64 -1.26
CA ASN A 192 -3.39 14.18 -1.59
C ASN A 192 -2.25 13.29 -1.04
N TYR A 193 -1.82 12.32 -1.84
CA TYR A 193 -0.69 11.44 -1.51
C TYR A 193 0.62 12.19 -1.26
N LEU A 194 0.88 13.28 -2.00
CA LEU A 194 2.09 14.10 -1.83
C LEU A 194 2.15 14.80 -0.47
N GLY A 195 1.02 14.90 0.22
CA GLY A 195 0.93 15.46 1.56
C GLY A 195 1.52 14.57 2.64
N PHE A 196 1.54 13.24 2.44
CA PHE A 196 1.92 12.27 3.48
C PHE A 196 2.91 11.19 3.02
N ALA A 197 3.20 11.10 1.73
CA ALA A 197 4.21 10.22 1.16
C ALA A 197 5.21 11.02 0.32
N LEU A 198 6.47 10.60 0.35
CA LEU A 198 7.47 11.12 -0.59
C LEU A 198 7.42 10.28 -1.86
N HIS A 199 7.40 10.94 -3.01
CA HIS A 199 7.51 10.30 -4.31
C HIS A 199 8.85 10.68 -4.91
N ILE A 200 9.67 9.68 -5.16
CA ILE A 200 10.99 9.82 -5.75
C ILE A 200 10.94 9.06 -7.09
N PRO A 201 11.26 9.74 -8.21
CA PRO A 201 11.37 9.07 -9.49
C PRO A 201 12.37 7.92 -9.43
N GLU A 202 12.04 6.80 -10.08
CA GLU A 202 12.91 5.62 -10.10
C GLU A 202 14.30 5.97 -10.63
N SER A 203 14.38 6.76 -11.70
CA SER A 203 15.64 7.26 -12.27
C SER A 203 16.50 8.02 -11.25
N GLN A 204 15.91 8.94 -10.48
CA GLN A 204 16.66 9.72 -9.49
C GLN A 204 17.19 8.85 -8.35
N PHE A 205 16.38 7.90 -7.86
CA PHE A 205 16.85 6.95 -6.85
C PHE A 205 17.92 6.02 -7.43
N SER A 206 17.77 5.63 -8.69
CA SER A 206 18.68 4.74 -9.40
C SER A 206 20.05 5.39 -9.63
N ASP A 207 20.08 6.67 -9.97
CA ASP A 207 21.32 7.41 -10.24
C ASP A 207 21.98 7.92 -8.95
N PHE A 208 21.18 8.36 -7.97
CA PHE A 208 21.67 9.04 -6.77
C PHE A 208 20.99 8.59 -5.46
N PRO A 209 21.01 7.28 -5.13
CA PRO A 209 20.25 6.76 -3.98
C PRO A 209 20.67 7.42 -2.66
N ALA A 210 21.97 7.57 -2.42
CA ALA A 210 22.50 8.17 -1.19
C ALA A 210 22.09 9.64 -1.03
N LEU A 211 22.15 10.43 -2.11
CA LEU A 211 21.79 11.85 -2.08
C LEU A 211 20.31 12.03 -1.74
N VAL A 212 19.43 11.31 -2.43
CA VAL A 212 17.98 11.46 -2.23
C VAL A 212 17.57 11.01 -0.82
N MET A 213 18.17 9.94 -0.32
CA MET A 213 17.92 9.48 1.05
C MET A 213 18.51 10.42 2.11
N HIS A 214 19.65 11.04 1.84
CA HIS A 214 20.22 12.06 2.72
C HIS A 214 19.32 13.31 2.81
N LEU A 215 18.73 13.74 1.70
CA LEU A 215 17.75 14.83 1.68
C LEU A 215 16.46 14.45 2.42
N THR A 216 16.02 13.20 2.27
CA THR A 216 14.85 12.67 2.99
C THR A 216 15.10 12.65 4.50
N TYR A 217 16.26 12.14 4.92
CA TYR A 217 16.67 12.05 6.32
C TYR A 217 16.79 13.43 6.99
N ASN A 218 17.36 14.42 6.29
CA ASN A 218 17.58 15.78 6.79
C ASN A 218 16.43 16.75 6.46
N MET A 219 15.24 16.23 6.19
CA MET A 219 14.09 17.07 5.88
C MET A 219 13.74 18.00 7.04
N GLN A 220 13.37 19.24 6.71
CA GLN A 220 13.00 20.26 7.68
C GLN A 220 11.85 19.79 8.59
N GLU A 221 11.98 20.07 9.88
CA GLU A 221 11.03 19.61 10.91
C GLU A 221 9.60 20.08 10.63
N ALA A 222 9.42 21.32 10.17
CA ALA A 222 8.10 21.86 9.82
C ALA A 222 7.40 21.02 8.74
N ARG A 223 8.15 20.56 7.73
CA ARG A 223 7.63 19.69 6.67
C ARG A 223 7.31 18.30 7.24
N LEU A 224 8.18 17.73 8.07
CA LEU A 224 7.95 16.44 8.71
C LEU A 224 6.69 16.43 9.59
N ARG A 225 6.47 17.50 10.37
CA ARG A 225 5.26 17.69 11.17
C ARG A 225 4.01 17.70 10.31
N SER A 226 4.02 18.47 9.22
CA SER A 226 2.91 18.53 8.27
C SER A 226 2.65 17.17 7.63
N MET A 227 3.71 16.46 7.23
CA MET A 227 3.58 15.15 6.60
C MET A 227 3.05 14.10 7.55
N LEU A 228 3.52 14.07 8.80
CA LEU A 228 3.00 13.16 9.81
C LEU A 228 1.53 13.45 10.09
N ALA A 229 1.13 14.72 10.26
CA ALA A 229 -0.27 15.08 10.45
C ALA A 229 -1.16 14.60 9.28
N ALA A 230 -0.73 14.83 8.05
CA ALA A 230 -1.43 14.36 6.86
C ALA A 230 -1.48 12.81 6.78
N LEU A 231 -0.41 12.13 7.22
CA LEU A 231 -0.36 10.67 7.31
C LEU A 231 -1.43 10.14 8.27
N LEU A 232 -1.55 10.73 9.46
CA LEU A 232 -2.53 10.29 10.47
C LEU A 232 -3.98 10.45 9.96
N GLU A 233 -4.28 11.51 9.22
CA GLU A 233 -5.57 11.68 8.55
C GLU A 233 -5.77 10.64 7.42
N ALA A 234 -4.75 10.42 6.58
CA ALA A 234 -4.81 9.44 5.50
C ALA A 234 -5.01 8.01 6.02
N ARG A 235 -4.49 7.67 7.21
CA ARG A 235 -4.70 6.36 7.85
C ARG A 235 -6.18 6.05 8.09
N GLN A 236 -6.98 7.04 8.47
CA GLN A 236 -8.44 6.85 8.63
C GLN A 236 -9.11 6.50 7.29
N ILE A 237 -8.59 7.02 6.18
CA ILE A 237 -9.17 6.84 4.84
C ILE A 237 -8.70 5.53 4.19
N LEU A 238 -7.45 5.14 4.41
CA LEU A 238 -6.80 4.04 3.69
C LEU A 238 -6.72 2.73 4.49
N LEU A 239 -6.81 2.75 5.82
CA LEU A 239 -6.71 1.54 6.63
C LEU A 239 -8.09 1.02 7.06
N TRP A 240 -8.45 -0.15 6.56
CA TRP A 240 -9.66 -0.89 6.98
C TRP A 240 -9.70 -1.19 8.48
N SER A 241 -8.53 -1.38 9.10
CA SER A 241 -8.37 -1.74 10.51
C SER A 241 -8.33 -0.54 11.45
N HIS A 242 -8.33 0.69 10.94
CA HIS A 242 -8.31 1.89 11.77
C HIS A 242 -9.56 1.95 12.68
N PRO A 243 -9.43 2.30 13.98
CA PRO A 243 -10.59 2.41 14.88
C PRO A 243 -11.66 3.38 14.38
N GLN A 244 -11.24 4.47 13.74
CA GLN A 244 -12.08 5.47 13.07
C GLN A 244 -12.08 5.31 11.54
N SER A 245 -11.98 4.08 11.03
CA SER A 245 -11.86 3.86 9.58
C SER A 245 -13.04 4.45 8.82
N ARG A 246 -12.72 5.24 7.80
CA ARG A 246 -13.62 5.81 6.79
C ARG A 246 -13.49 5.09 5.45
N THR A 247 -12.62 4.08 5.36
CA THR A 247 -12.29 3.37 4.11
C THR A 247 -13.52 2.85 3.37
N ALA A 248 -14.45 2.22 4.09
CA ALA A 248 -15.69 1.69 3.50
C ALA A 248 -16.57 2.79 2.90
N ALA A 249 -16.68 3.94 3.58
CA ALA A 249 -17.46 5.08 3.09
C ALA A 249 -16.81 5.73 1.85
N TRP A 250 -15.48 5.82 1.82
CA TRP A 250 -14.74 6.31 0.65
C TRP A 250 -14.88 5.36 -0.54
N ALA A 251 -14.74 4.05 -0.32
CA ALA A 251 -14.96 3.02 -1.34
C ALA A 251 -16.38 3.09 -1.93
N LEU A 252 -17.39 3.26 -1.07
CA LEU A 252 -18.79 3.45 -1.47
C LEU A 252 -19.00 4.72 -2.31
N SER A 253 -18.38 5.82 -1.90
CA SER A 253 -18.44 7.08 -2.63
C SER A 253 -17.76 6.97 -3.99
N GLU A 254 -16.61 6.29 -4.05
CA GLU A 254 -15.88 6.02 -5.28
C GLU A 254 -16.70 5.15 -6.24
N ALA A 255 -17.27 4.06 -5.74
CA ALA A 255 -18.19 3.21 -6.48
C ALA A 255 -19.37 3.99 -7.05
N SER A 256 -19.97 4.86 -6.24
CA SER A 256 -21.05 5.72 -6.70
C SER A 256 -20.57 6.63 -7.81
N HIS A 257 -19.45 7.33 -7.65
CA HIS A 257 -18.97 8.29 -8.66
C HIS A 257 -18.57 7.59 -9.97
N THR A 258 -17.76 6.54 -9.89
CA THR A 258 -17.16 5.89 -11.05
C THR A 258 -18.13 4.96 -11.78
N CYS A 259 -19.09 4.36 -11.06
CA CYS A 259 -19.96 3.32 -11.62
C CYS A 259 -21.42 3.74 -11.82
N SER A 260 -21.82 4.97 -11.48
CA SER A 260 -23.21 5.44 -11.66
C SER A 260 -23.46 6.32 -12.88
N HIS A 261 -22.42 6.59 -13.68
CA HIS A 261 -22.60 7.20 -15.00
C HIS A 261 -23.04 6.13 -16.01
N ASP A 262 -24.35 6.10 -16.27
CA ASP A 262 -24.98 5.49 -17.45
C ASP A 262 -25.01 6.49 -18.62
#